data_AF-A0A522AS88-F1
#
_entry.id   AF-A0A522AS88-F1
#
_cell.length_a   1.000
_cell.length_b   1.000
_cell.length_c   1.000
_cell.angle_alpha   90.00
_cell.angle_beta   90.00
_cell.angle_gamma   90.00
#
_symmetry.space_group_name_H-M   'P 1'
#
loop_
_entity.id
_entity.type
_entity.pdbx_description
1 polymer ?
#
loop_
_entity_poly.entity_id
_entity_poly.type
_entity_poly.pdbx_seq_one_letter_code
_entity_poly.pdbx_strand_id
1 'polypeptide(L)'
;MIVAGIGRMRERLAAVAERGASSGDRAGRSTLVVASTTVMVLAIIWVATYLVLDQPVAAAIPFAYQVATVIGLAAISRGHSFRAFQISQVTLMTLLPFVLQWTIGGYAASSAVSLWALVAALGAVFFLGAKGAIRWFVAFCALTLISAIIDPAVAAVAHPPPASVRTAFFALNVVGVATTAYLIVQYFVRPMALRVK
;
A
#
# COMPACT_ATOMS: atom_id res chain seq x y z
N MET A 1 12.56 -7.69 25.11
CA MET A 1 11.37 -6.80 25.24
C MET A 1 10.70 -6.50 23.89
N ILE A 2 11.46 -6.10 22.87
CA ILE A 2 10.95 -5.77 21.52
C ILE A 2 10.27 -6.97 20.82
N VAL A 3 10.89 -8.16 20.86
CA VAL A 3 10.33 -9.39 20.25
C VAL A 3 8.98 -9.80 20.85
N ALA A 4 8.82 -9.67 22.18
CA ALA A 4 7.56 -9.95 22.86
C ALA A 4 6.46 -8.91 22.53
N GLY A 5 6.83 -7.66 22.25
CA GLY A 5 5.91 -6.62 21.78
C GLY A 5 5.39 -6.90 20.37
N ILE A 6 6.26 -7.37 19.47
CA ILE A 6 5.90 -7.78 18.11
C ILE A 6 4.95 -8.98 18.13
N GLY A 7 5.20 -9.97 19.00
CA GLY A 7 4.31 -11.14 19.18
C GLY A 7 2.89 -10.74 19.57
N ARG A 8 2.74 -9.92 20.62
CA ARG A 8 1.42 -9.44 21.09
C ARG A 8 0.69 -8.58 20.06
N MET A 9 1.41 -7.77 19.30
CA MET A 9 0.80 -6.98 18.22
C MET A 9 0.24 -7.90 17.13
N ARG A 10 1.00 -8.92 16.72
CA ARG A 10 0.54 -9.90 15.73
C ARG A 10 -0.69 -10.67 16.20
N GLU A 11 -0.73 -11.09 17.46
CA GLU A 11 -1.89 -11.77 18.05
C GLU A 11 -3.13 -10.87 18.05
N ARG A 12 -2.98 -9.58 18.40
CA ARG A 12 -4.09 -8.61 18.37
C ARG A 12 -4.59 -8.36 16.95
N LEU A 13 -3.69 -8.21 15.98
CA LEU A 13 -4.05 -8.02 14.57
C LEU A 13 -4.75 -9.27 14.00
N ALA A 14 -4.27 -10.46 14.34
CA ALA A 14 -4.92 -11.72 13.98
C ALA A 14 -6.33 -11.80 14.58
N ALA A 15 -6.49 -11.49 15.87
CA ALA A 15 -7.79 -11.47 16.52
C ALA A 15 -8.77 -10.48 15.88
N VAL A 16 -8.29 -9.32 15.40
CA VAL A 16 -9.12 -8.36 14.65
C VAL A 16 -9.52 -8.92 13.29
N ALA A 17 -8.61 -9.57 12.57
CA ALA A 17 -8.89 -10.17 11.26
C ALA A 17 -9.86 -11.36 11.34
N GLU A 18 -9.79 -12.14 12.41
CA GLU A 18 -10.53 -13.39 12.58
C GLU A 18 -11.96 -13.21 13.11
N ARG A 19 -12.32 -12.03 13.63
CA ARG A 19 -13.69 -11.74 14.09
C ARG A 19 -14.71 -11.95 12.96
N GLY A 20 -15.62 -12.91 13.17
CA GLY A 20 -16.69 -13.24 12.22
C GLY A 20 -16.22 -13.89 10.92
N ALA A 21 -14.98 -14.40 10.86
CA ALA A 21 -14.45 -15.09 9.68
C ALA A 21 -14.78 -16.59 9.70
N SER A 22 -15.30 -17.11 8.59
CA SER A 22 -15.36 -18.56 8.37
C SER A 22 -13.95 -19.13 8.20
N SER A 23 -13.77 -20.44 8.40
CA SER A 23 -12.45 -21.08 8.36
C SER A 23 -11.68 -20.89 7.05
N GLY A 24 -12.38 -20.74 5.93
CA GLY A 24 -11.78 -20.51 4.61
C GLY A 24 -11.28 -19.08 4.36
N ASP A 25 -11.80 -18.07 5.06
CA ASP A 25 -11.49 -16.64 4.79
C ASP A 25 -10.40 -16.06 5.72
N ARG A 26 -10.12 -16.74 6.85
CA ARG A 26 -9.22 -16.23 7.90
C ARG A 26 -7.84 -15.81 7.39
N ALA A 27 -7.22 -16.62 6.54
CA ALA A 27 -5.86 -16.36 6.04
C ALA A 27 -5.80 -15.10 5.15
N GLY A 28 -6.78 -14.91 4.26
CA GLY A 28 -6.88 -13.74 3.40
C GLY A 28 -7.10 -12.45 4.21
N ARG A 29 -8.01 -12.52 5.19
CA ARG A 29 -8.27 -11.39 6.10
C ARG A 29 -7.06 -10.99 6.92
N SER A 30 -6.38 -11.97 7.52
CA SER A 30 -5.17 -11.75 8.33
C SER A 30 -4.06 -11.12 7.48
N THR A 31 -3.87 -11.63 6.27
CA THR A 31 -2.91 -11.07 5.31
C THR A 31 -3.19 -9.60 5.00
N LEU A 32 -4.45 -9.24 4.73
CA LEU A 32 -4.81 -7.85 4.46
C LEU A 32 -4.56 -6.93 5.67
N VAL A 33 -4.95 -7.35 6.88
CA VAL A 33 -4.75 -6.56 8.10
C VAL A 33 -3.27 -6.33 8.36
N VAL A 34 -2.44 -7.38 8.22
CA VAL A 34 -0.99 -7.26 8.36
C VAL A 34 -0.39 -6.37 7.28
N ALA A 35 -0.79 -6.54 6.02
CA ALA A 35 -0.28 -5.75 4.90
C ALA A 35 -0.62 -4.27 5.07
N SER A 36 -1.89 -3.93 5.31
CA SER A 36 -2.33 -2.54 5.51
C SER A 36 -1.68 -1.88 6.72
N THR A 37 -1.52 -2.62 7.83
CA THR A 37 -0.79 -2.12 9.02
C THR A 37 0.68 -1.88 8.71
N THR A 38 1.31 -2.76 7.92
CA THR A 38 2.72 -2.60 7.52
C THR A 38 2.89 -1.37 6.64
N VAL A 39 2.01 -1.17 5.64
CA VAL A 39 2.01 0.03 4.79
C VAL A 39 1.78 1.28 5.63
N MET A 40 0.84 1.25 6.59
CA MET A 40 0.60 2.35 7.51
C MET A 40 1.86 2.72 8.32
N VAL A 41 2.63 1.74 8.81
CA VAL A 41 3.90 2.01 9.52
C VAL A 41 4.96 2.54 8.57
N LEU A 42 5.10 1.94 7.37
CA LEU A 42 6.05 2.39 6.37
C LEU A 42 5.76 3.83 5.92
N ALA A 43 4.49 4.22 5.82
CA ALA A 43 4.02 5.56 5.48
C ALA A 43 4.60 6.67 6.38
N ILE A 44 5.00 6.34 7.62
CA ILE A 44 5.66 7.28 8.55
C ILE A 44 6.90 7.90 7.90
N ILE A 45 7.66 7.13 7.10
CA ILE A 45 8.85 7.60 6.40
C ILE A 45 8.51 8.78 5.49
N TRP A 46 7.46 8.65 4.67
CA TRP A 46 7.02 9.73 3.78
C TRP A 46 6.43 10.91 4.55
N VAL A 47 5.55 10.65 5.53
CA VAL A 47 4.93 11.72 6.34
C VAL A 47 6.00 12.57 7.02
N ALA A 48 6.92 11.94 7.75
CA ALA A 48 7.98 12.64 8.46
C ALA A 48 8.90 13.42 7.51
N THR A 49 9.30 12.79 6.40
CA THR A 49 10.19 13.44 5.42
C THR A 49 9.53 14.67 4.82
N TYR A 50 8.28 14.57 4.36
CA TYR A 50 7.60 15.70 3.74
C TYR A 50 7.27 16.82 4.73
N LEU A 51 6.99 16.51 6.01
CA LEU A 51 6.86 17.56 7.03
C LEU A 51 8.18 18.29 7.29
N VAL A 52 9.31 17.57 7.36
CA VAL A 52 10.64 18.18 7.52
C VAL A 52 11.01 19.04 6.32
N LEU A 53 10.56 18.68 5.13
CA LEU A 53 10.77 19.45 3.89
C LEU A 53 9.76 20.59 3.70
N ASP A 54 8.93 20.90 4.71
CA ASP A 54 7.88 21.92 4.64
C ASP A 54 6.88 21.70 3.48
N GLN A 55 6.53 20.44 3.23
CA GLN A 55 5.57 19.99 2.22
C GLN A 55 4.34 19.36 2.89
N PRO A 56 3.53 20.13 3.64
CA PRO A 56 2.44 19.59 4.45
C PRO A 56 1.34 18.92 3.63
N VAL A 57 1.05 19.43 2.43
CA VAL A 57 0.06 18.83 1.52
C VAL A 57 0.52 17.45 1.05
N ALA A 58 1.80 17.30 0.71
CA ALA A 58 2.37 16.01 0.35
C ALA A 58 2.38 15.03 1.53
N ALA A 59 2.67 15.51 2.75
CA ALA A 59 2.63 14.70 3.97
C ALA A 59 1.21 14.21 4.33
N ALA A 60 0.19 15.04 4.08
CA ALA A 60 -1.19 14.73 4.40
C ALA A 60 -1.72 13.50 3.63
N ILE A 61 -1.20 13.24 2.43
CA ILE A 61 -1.66 12.14 1.56
C ILE A 61 -1.34 10.75 2.13
N PRO A 62 -0.08 10.39 2.44
CA PRO A 62 0.21 9.14 3.13
C PRO A 62 -0.36 9.12 4.56
N PHE A 63 -0.46 10.28 5.24
CA PHE A 63 -1.12 10.35 6.54
C PHE A 63 -2.61 9.98 6.47
N ALA A 64 -3.31 10.37 5.41
CA ALA A 64 -4.71 10.00 5.19
C ALA A 64 -4.87 8.47 5.07
N TYR A 65 -3.92 7.77 4.44
CA TYR A 65 -3.90 6.30 4.43
C TYR A 65 -3.80 5.74 5.85
N GLN A 66 -2.94 6.31 6.69
CA GLN A 66 -2.77 5.87 8.08
C GLN A 66 -4.06 6.03 8.88
N VAL A 67 -4.66 7.23 8.84
CA VAL A 67 -5.92 7.52 9.53
C VAL A 67 -7.04 6.60 9.05
N ALA A 68 -7.22 6.45 7.73
CA ALA A 68 -8.23 5.58 7.17
C ALA A 68 -8.04 4.11 7.56
N THR A 69 -6.79 3.65 7.67
CA THR A 69 -6.47 2.30 8.12
C THR A 69 -6.80 2.10 9.60
N VAL A 70 -6.43 3.04 10.48
CA VAL A 70 -6.80 2.98 11.91
C VAL A 70 -8.32 2.95 12.09
N ILE A 71 -9.04 3.85 11.40
CA ILE A 71 -10.51 3.89 11.45
C ILE A 71 -11.10 2.56 10.95
N GLY A 72 -10.60 2.05 9.83
CA GLY A 72 -11.04 0.79 9.25
C GLY A 72 -10.83 -0.41 10.16
N LEU A 73 -9.65 -0.53 10.78
CA LEU A 73 -9.33 -1.57 11.77
C LEU A 73 -10.23 -1.47 13.01
N ALA A 74 -10.49 -0.24 13.48
CA ALA A 74 -11.37 0.01 14.60
C ALA A 74 -12.84 -0.27 14.26
N ALA A 75 -13.26 -0.13 13.00
CA ALA A 75 -14.60 -0.49 12.55
C ALA A 75 -14.76 -2.02 12.48
N ILE A 76 -13.85 -2.75 11.85
CA ILE A 76 -13.95 -4.21 11.76
C ILE A 76 -13.84 -4.88 13.14
N SER A 77 -13.08 -4.30 14.07
CA SER A 77 -13.03 -4.80 15.45
C SER A 77 -14.36 -4.65 16.19
N ARG A 78 -15.19 -3.69 15.80
CA ARG A 78 -16.56 -3.46 16.31
C ARG A 78 -17.64 -4.24 15.52
N GLY A 79 -17.25 -5.13 14.61
CA GLY A 79 -18.17 -5.98 13.85
C GLY A 79 -18.68 -5.37 12.54
N HIS A 80 -18.10 -4.26 12.08
CA HIS A 80 -18.43 -3.71 10.75
C HIS A 80 -17.88 -4.59 9.61
N SER A 81 -18.39 -4.35 8.40
CA SER A 81 -18.06 -5.15 7.21
C SER A 81 -16.57 -5.16 6.88
N PHE A 82 -15.96 -6.35 6.93
CA PHE A 82 -14.59 -6.56 6.46
C PHE A 82 -14.43 -6.24 4.96
N ARG A 83 -15.46 -6.51 4.16
CA ARG A 83 -15.45 -6.20 2.73
C ARG A 83 -15.32 -4.70 2.46
N ALA A 84 -15.94 -3.86 3.30
CA ALA A 84 -15.80 -2.41 3.19
C ALA A 84 -14.35 -1.96 3.49
N PHE A 85 -13.73 -2.51 4.53
CA PHE A 85 -12.31 -2.30 4.83
C PHE A 85 -11.42 -2.75 3.68
N GLN A 86 -11.65 -3.94 3.14
CA GLN A 86 -10.90 -4.46 2.02
C GLN A 86 -10.97 -3.56 0.77
N ILE A 87 -12.17 -3.14 0.38
CA ILE A 87 -12.34 -2.25 -0.76
C ILE A 87 -11.65 -0.91 -0.48
N SER A 88 -11.77 -0.34 0.72
CA SER A 88 -11.12 0.93 1.05
C SER A 88 -9.59 0.82 0.95
N GLN A 89 -8.99 -0.24 1.48
CA GLN A 89 -7.54 -0.45 1.44
C GLN A 89 -7.00 -0.55 0.01
N VAL A 90 -7.67 -1.32 -0.86
CA VAL A 90 -7.27 -1.43 -2.26
C VAL A 90 -7.45 -0.11 -3.00
N THR A 91 -8.57 0.60 -2.78
CA THR A 91 -8.82 1.91 -3.38
C THR A 91 -7.76 2.93 -2.98
N LEU A 92 -7.50 3.07 -1.68
CA LEU A 92 -6.56 4.06 -1.16
C LEU A 92 -5.14 3.77 -1.63
N MET A 93 -4.71 2.50 -1.59
CA MET A 93 -3.38 2.11 -2.05
C MET A 93 -3.23 2.22 -3.58
N THR A 94 -4.33 2.18 -4.34
CA THR A 94 -4.31 2.46 -5.78
C THR A 94 -4.21 3.96 -6.04
N LEU A 95 -4.99 4.80 -5.36
CA LEU A 95 -5.15 6.21 -5.71
C LEU A 95 -4.11 7.12 -5.05
N LEU A 96 -3.86 6.98 -3.74
CA LEU A 96 -3.05 7.93 -2.99
C LEU A 96 -1.61 8.05 -3.48
N PRO A 97 -0.92 6.98 -3.94
CA PRO A 97 0.41 7.13 -4.53
C PRO A 97 0.44 8.03 -5.78
N PHE A 98 -0.60 7.97 -6.63
CA PHE A 98 -0.71 8.86 -7.78
C PHE A 98 -1.03 10.29 -7.37
N VAL A 99 -1.96 10.47 -6.42
CA VAL A 99 -2.27 11.80 -5.89
C VAL A 99 -1.02 12.45 -5.31
N LEU A 100 -0.25 11.71 -4.49
CA LEU A 100 1.04 12.17 -3.96
C LEU A 100 2.00 12.55 -5.08
N GLN A 101 2.14 11.68 -6.09
CA GLN A 101 3.00 11.94 -7.24
C GLN A 101 2.64 13.25 -7.94
N TRP A 102 1.35 13.49 -8.22
CA TRP A 102 0.90 14.72 -8.86
C TRP A 102 1.12 15.95 -7.98
N THR A 103 0.93 15.82 -6.67
CA THR A 103 1.14 16.92 -5.70
C THR A 103 2.59 17.40 -5.66
N ILE A 104 3.57 16.51 -5.78
CA ILE A 104 4.99 16.86 -5.60
C ILE A 104 5.77 17.08 -6.90
N GLY A 105 5.12 16.96 -8.06
CA GLY A 105 5.73 17.29 -9.35
C GLY A 105 6.08 16.12 -10.25
N GLY A 106 5.30 15.04 -10.22
CA GLY A 106 5.42 13.96 -11.20
C GLY A 106 6.43 12.87 -10.81
N TYR A 107 6.78 12.03 -11.77
CA TYR A 107 7.58 10.82 -11.57
C TYR A 107 8.93 11.09 -10.94
N ALA A 108 9.68 12.05 -11.49
CA ALA A 108 11.03 12.36 -11.01
C ALA A 108 11.02 12.92 -9.59
N ALA A 109 10.11 13.87 -9.30
CA ALA A 109 10.01 14.49 -8.00
C ALA A 109 9.54 13.51 -6.91
N SER A 110 8.59 12.65 -7.27
CA SER A 110 8.04 11.61 -6.38
C SER A 110 8.85 10.33 -6.31
N SER A 111 9.90 10.22 -7.13
CA SER A 111 10.73 9.02 -7.21
C SER A 111 9.92 7.78 -7.60
N ALA A 112 8.96 7.95 -8.51
CA ALA A 112 8.02 6.93 -8.97
C ALA A 112 7.24 6.24 -7.84
N VAL A 113 6.82 7.00 -6.81
CA VAL A 113 6.04 6.46 -5.68
C VAL A 113 4.75 5.78 -6.12
N SER A 114 4.19 6.15 -7.28
CA SER A 114 3.02 5.50 -7.89
C SER A 114 3.20 3.99 -8.14
N LEU A 115 4.43 3.47 -8.18
CA LEU A 115 4.69 2.03 -8.27
C LEU A 115 4.03 1.22 -7.14
N TRP A 116 3.82 1.82 -5.97
CA TRP A 116 3.10 1.19 -4.86
C TRP A 116 1.65 0.81 -5.20
N ALA A 117 1.03 1.47 -6.17
CA ALA A 117 -0.31 1.10 -6.65
C ALA A 117 -0.33 -0.27 -7.35
N LEU A 118 0.80 -0.76 -7.89
CA LEU A 118 0.91 -2.12 -8.40
C LEU A 118 0.75 -3.15 -7.28
N VAL A 119 1.27 -2.86 -6.08
CA VAL A 119 1.09 -3.73 -4.91
C VAL A 119 -0.40 -3.87 -4.56
N ALA A 120 -1.20 -2.82 -4.72
CA ALA A 120 -2.65 -2.88 -4.55
C ALA A 120 -3.31 -3.81 -5.58
N ALA A 121 -2.92 -3.72 -6.85
CA ALA A 121 -3.44 -4.58 -7.91
C ALA A 121 -3.07 -6.06 -7.71
N LEU A 122 -1.82 -6.35 -7.29
CA LEU A 122 -1.38 -7.70 -6.94
C LEU A 122 -2.12 -8.21 -5.69
N GLY A 123 -2.23 -7.38 -4.65
CA GLY A 123 -2.99 -7.69 -3.44
C GLY A 123 -4.47 -7.96 -3.73
N ALA A 124 -5.08 -7.25 -4.68
CA ALA A 124 -6.46 -7.45 -5.08
C ALA A 124 -6.74 -8.87 -5.61
N VAL A 125 -5.74 -9.57 -6.14
CA VAL A 125 -5.88 -10.99 -6.54
C VAL A 125 -6.23 -11.85 -5.33
N PHE A 126 -5.57 -11.62 -4.19
CA PHE A 126 -5.81 -12.35 -2.94
C PHE A 126 -7.15 -11.99 -2.31
N PHE A 127 -7.51 -10.72 -2.35
CA PHE A 127 -8.64 -10.23 -1.56
C PHE A 127 -9.95 -10.26 -2.36
N LEU A 128 -9.91 -9.83 -3.63
CA LEU A 128 -11.09 -9.67 -4.49
C LEU A 128 -11.20 -10.77 -5.55
N GLY A 129 -10.25 -11.70 -5.60
CA GLY A 129 -10.16 -12.75 -6.61
C GLY A 129 -9.67 -12.25 -7.97
N ALA A 130 -9.31 -13.17 -8.85
CA ALA A 130 -8.68 -12.86 -10.15
C ALA A 130 -9.51 -11.88 -11.01
N LYS A 131 -10.82 -12.13 -11.18
CA LYS A 131 -11.70 -11.24 -11.94
C LYS A 131 -11.81 -9.85 -11.31
N GLY A 132 -11.88 -9.79 -9.98
CA GLY A 132 -11.95 -8.53 -9.23
C GLY A 132 -10.64 -7.74 -9.23
N ALA A 133 -9.50 -8.38 -9.49
CA ALA A 133 -8.19 -7.74 -9.58
C ALA A 133 -7.93 -7.05 -10.93
N ILE A 134 -8.51 -7.57 -12.03
CA ILE A 134 -8.32 -7.02 -13.38
C ILE A 134 -8.64 -5.52 -13.41
N ARG A 135 -9.77 -5.10 -12.83
CA ARG A 135 -10.16 -3.68 -12.79
C ARG A 135 -9.12 -2.79 -12.09
N TRP A 136 -8.45 -3.30 -11.06
CA TRP A 136 -7.43 -2.56 -10.31
C TRP A 136 -6.11 -2.48 -11.05
N PHE A 137 -5.75 -3.55 -11.76
CA PHE A 137 -4.61 -3.53 -12.66
C PHE A 137 -4.84 -2.57 -13.85
N VAL A 138 -6.03 -2.59 -14.45
CA VAL A 138 -6.43 -1.62 -15.48
C VAL A 138 -6.38 -0.18 -14.94
N ALA A 139 -6.90 0.06 -13.73
CA ALA A 139 -6.82 1.38 -13.10
C ALA A 139 -5.37 1.83 -12.88
N PHE A 140 -4.50 0.94 -12.41
CA PHE A 140 -3.07 1.21 -12.29
C PHE A 140 -2.43 1.59 -13.63
N CYS A 141 -2.69 0.83 -14.71
CA CYS A 141 -2.17 1.14 -16.03
C CYS A 141 -2.71 2.48 -16.57
N ALA A 142 -4.02 2.72 -16.43
CA ALA A 142 -4.64 3.96 -16.87
C ALA A 142 -4.07 5.18 -16.13
N LEU A 143 -3.95 5.11 -14.80
CA LEU A 143 -3.37 6.19 -13.99
C LEU A 143 -1.88 6.40 -14.30
N THR A 144 -1.15 5.34 -14.63
CA THR A 144 0.24 5.42 -15.09
C THR A 144 0.34 6.19 -16.41
N LEU A 145 -0.51 5.85 -17.39
CA LEU A 145 -0.53 6.54 -18.69
C LEU A 145 -0.96 8.00 -18.55
N ILE A 146 -2.00 8.27 -17.75
CA ILE A 146 -2.44 9.65 -17.45
C ILE A 146 -1.29 10.43 -16.80
N SER A 147 -0.62 9.84 -15.82
CA SER A 147 0.52 10.47 -15.13
C SER A 147 1.65 10.80 -16.10
N ALA A 148 1.95 9.91 -17.05
CA ALA A 148 2.98 10.17 -18.06
C ALA A 148 2.62 11.33 -19.00
N ILE A 149 1.34 11.46 -19.35
CA ILE A 149 0.85 12.56 -20.20
C ILE A 149 0.95 13.90 -19.47
N ILE A 150 0.55 13.95 -18.20
CA ILE A 150 0.51 15.20 -17.43
C ILE A 150 1.86 15.55 -16.77
N ASP A 151 2.84 14.63 -16.77
CA ASP A 151 4.11 14.77 -16.06
C ASP A 151 4.82 16.11 -16.33
N PRO A 152 4.97 16.56 -17.59
CA PRO A 152 5.64 17.82 -17.87
C PRO A 152 4.93 19.03 -17.25
N ALA A 153 3.59 19.01 -17.23
CA ALA A 153 2.78 20.10 -16.69
C ALA A 153 2.85 20.17 -15.16
N VAL A 154 2.79 19.01 -14.47
CA VAL A 154 2.91 18.98 -13.01
C VAL A 154 4.34 19.27 -12.56
N ALA A 155 5.36 18.86 -13.32
CA ALA A 155 6.76 19.15 -13.02
C ALA A 155 7.09 20.65 -13.13
N ALA A 156 6.45 21.38 -14.05
CA ALA A 156 6.72 22.79 -14.30
C ALA A 156 6.38 23.73 -13.13
N VAL A 157 5.44 23.33 -12.25
CA VAL A 157 4.94 24.15 -11.14
C VAL A 157 5.35 23.61 -9.76
N ALA A 158 6.19 22.57 -9.74
CA ALA A 158 6.52 21.85 -8.51
C ALA A 158 7.80 22.36 -7.83
N HIS A 159 7.83 22.19 -6.51
CA HIS A 159 9.04 22.35 -5.69
C HIS A 159 9.52 20.95 -5.27
N PRO A 160 10.36 20.28 -6.09
CA PRO A 160 10.71 18.89 -5.86
C PRO A 160 11.60 18.74 -4.62
N PRO A 161 11.49 17.61 -3.89
CA PRO A 161 12.40 17.27 -2.79
C PRO A 161 13.87 17.29 -3.24
N PRO A 162 14.85 17.48 -2.33
CA PRO A 162 16.27 17.46 -2.67
C PRO A 162 16.70 16.17 -3.40
N ALA A 163 17.71 16.27 -4.26
CA ALA A 163 18.16 15.14 -5.09
C ALA A 163 18.55 13.89 -4.28
N SER A 164 19.15 14.07 -3.09
CA SER A 164 19.49 12.97 -2.18
C SER A 164 18.24 12.23 -1.69
N VAL A 165 17.19 12.97 -1.28
CA VAL A 165 15.91 12.40 -0.87
C VAL A 165 15.26 11.65 -2.02
N ARG A 166 15.24 12.24 -3.22
CA ARG A 166 14.66 11.59 -4.40
C ARG A 166 15.39 10.30 -4.76
N THR A 167 16.72 10.30 -4.69
CA THR A 167 17.53 9.10 -4.98
C THR A 167 17.26 7.99 -3.95
N ALA A 168 17.23 8.34 -2.66
CA ALA A 168 16.92 7.39 -1.59
C ALA A 168 15.50 6.83 -1.73
N PHE A 169 14.52 7.68 -2.02
CA PHE A 169 13.12 7.27 -2.21
C PHE A 169 12.95 6.44 -3.47
N PHE A 170 13.70 6.72 -4.54
CA PHE A 170 13.69 5.90 -5.75
C PHE A 170 14.14 4.48 -5.44
N ALA A 171 15.27 4.32 -4.75
CA ALA A 171 15.76 3.02 -4.30
C ALA A 171 14.74 2.33 -3.39
N LEU A 172 14.16 3.05 -2.42
CA LEU A 172 13.13 2.53 -1.51
C LEU A 172 11.89 2.03 -2.26
N ASN A 173 11.38 2.80 -3.22
CA ASN A 173 10.19 2.46 -3.99
C ASN A 173 10.44 1.23 -4.86
N VAL A 174 11.54 1.20 -5.60
CA VAL A 174 11.89 0.07 -6.46
C VAL A 174 12.09 -1.19 -5.63
N VAL A 175 12.93 -1.15 -4.59
CA VAL A 175 13.21 -2.32 -3.74
C VAL A 175 11.96 -2.76 -2.99
N GLY A 176 11.19 -1.84 -2.43
CA GLY A 176 9.98 -2.14 -1.67
C GLY A 176 8.90 -2.82 -2.51
N VAL A 177 8.62 -2.28 -3.71
CA VAL A 177 7.64 -2.86 -4.63
C VAL A 177 8.14 -4.19 -5.19
N ALA A 178 9.39 -4.27 -5.63
CA ALA A 178 9.96 -5.50 -6.18
C ALA A 178 10.01 -6.63 -5.14
N THR A 179 10.40 -6.32 -3.90
CA THR A 179 10.39 -7.29 -2.78
C THR A 179 8.97 -7.77 -2.52
N THR A 180 7.99 -6.86 -2.49
CA THR A 180 6.59 -7.25 -2.26
C THR A 180 6.08 -8.16 -3.36
N ALA A 181 6.32 -7.81 -4.63
CA ALA A 181 5.93 -8.64 -5.77
C ALA A 181 6.62 -10.02 -5.72
N TYR A 182 7.92 -10.05 -5.43
CA TYR A 182 8.68 -11.29 -5.29
C TYR A 182 8.14 -12.20 -4.18
N LEU A 183 7.84 -11.65 -3.00
CA LEU A 183 7.28 -12.40 -1.88
C LEU A 183 5.87 -12.94 -2.19
N ILE A 184 5.05 -12.17 -2.90
CA ILE A 184 3.74 -12.62 -3.41
C ILE A 184 3.91 -13.83 -4.32
N VAL A 185 4.84 -13.78 -5.29
CA VAL A 185 5.11 -14.91 -6.19
C VAL A 185 5.63 -16.12 -5.41
N GLN A 186 6.58 -15.91 -4.49
CA GLN A 186 7.11 -16.97 -3.62
C GLN A 186 6.02 -17.66 -2.80
N TYR A 187 5.06 -16.91 -2.28
CA TYR A 187 3.93 -17.46 -1.56
C TYR A 187 3.09 -18.42 -2.42
N PHE A 188 2.86 -18.10 -3.70
CA PHE A 188 2.10 -18.97 -4.61
C PHE A 188 2.88 -20.19 -5.09
N VAL A 189 4.18 -20.06 -5.33
CA VAL A 189 4.99 -21.15 -5.90
C VAL A 189 5.33 -22.23 -4.86
N ARG A 190 5.54 -21.87 -3.59
CA ARG A 190 5.95 -22.83 -2.53
C ARG A 190 5.03 -24.05 -2.39
N PRO A 191 3.69 -23.90 -2.33
CA PRO A 191 2.79 -25.06 -2.25
C PRO A 191 2.79 -25.92 -3.52
N MET A 192 3.06 -25.35 -4.70
CA MET A 192 3.13 -26.11 -5.95
C MET A 192 4.37 -27.02 -5.99
N ALA A 193 5.51 -26.54 -5.53
CA ALA A 193 6.75 -27.33 -5.47
C ALA A 193 6.65 -28.52 -4.50
N LEU A 194 5.82 -28.42 -3.46
CA LEU A 194 5.56 -29.50 -2.50
C LEU A 194 4.55 -30.56 -3.00
N ARG A 195 3.83 -30.31 -4.11
CA ARG A 195 2.90 -31.28 -4.72
C ARG A 195 3.54 -32.13 -5.81
N VAL A 196 4.74 -31.78 -6.25
CA VAL A 196 5.49 -32.47 -7.31
C VAL A 196 6.56 -33.41 -6.72
N LYS A 197 6.79 -33.36 -5.41
CA LYS A 197 7.58 -34.33 -4.65
C LYS A 197 6.65 -35.28 -3.90
#